data_AF-A0A1E3L3Z1-F1
#
_entry.id   AF-A0A1E3L3Z1-F1
#
_cell.length_a   1.000
_cell.length_b   1.000
_cell.length_c   1.000
_cell.angle_alpha   90.00
_cell.angle_beta   90.00
_cell.angle_gamma   90.00
#
_symmetry.space_group_name_H-M   'P 1'
#
loop_
_entity.id
_entity.type
_entity.pdbx_description
1 polymer ?
#
loop_
_entity_poly.entity_id
_entity_poly.type
_entity_poly.pdbx_seq_one_letter_code
_entity_poly.pdbx_strand_id
1 'polypeptide(L)'
;MKKISLILTSILLMSALAACTSNSSTTEQPATTPTTENTGTGNPAATNPEATTPTEGATSTDPASTESASAQNAKIVANKKVVASMYQDVLNGHQADKIDMYLADDYKEHDPMIATGKEAFKTYIASFIKANPDYKVNVKGMIGQNDLVAVMNYPMANPDDPGQAAVDIFRVTDGKIVEHWNTVQSVTGASSMIQNLLPSASTTADVAATDKAIVASNAQFVSNFFNSFFVEHNTDAASGVVSESLVQHNVKMKDGIEPLVNNYLAQFRANPDSTATVVNMVAEGDMVLIQSQMKKNADDAGQSVVQIFRVENNEIAEMWMLSQDVPAKTVNENGMF
;
A
#
# COMPACT_ATOMS: atom_id res chain seq x y z
N MET A 1 13.27 -14.20 -41.60
CA MET A 1 13.22 -13.22 -40.49
C MET A 1 11.85 -13.31 -39.84
N LYS A 2 11.71 -14.12 -38.78
CA LYS A 2 10.45 -14.29 -38.05
C LYS A 2 10.35 -13.14 -37.03
N LYS A 3 9.35 -12.28 -37.17
CA LYS A 3 9.00 -11.27 -36.16
C LYS A 3 8.58 -12.01 -34.90
N ILE A 4 9.41 -11.94 -33.86
CA ILE A 4 9.02 -12.33 -32.51
C ILE A 4 8.11 -11.21 -32.02
N SER A 5 6.81 -11.38 -32.25
CA SER A 5 5.75 -10.64 -31.55
C SER A 5 5.80 -11.11 -30.10
N LEU A 6 6.57 -10.43 -29.25
CA LEU A 6 6.41 -10.62 -27.81
C LEU A 6 5.08 -9.98 -27.44
N ILE A 7 4.13 -10.86 -27.16
CA ILE A 7 2.75 -10.59 -26.90
C ILE A 7 2.69 -9.71 -25.64
N LEU A 8 2.28 -8.44 -25.79
CA LEU A 8 1.44 -7.80 -24.78
C LEU A 8 0.20 -8.69 -24.68
N THR A 9 0.27 -9.71 -23.83
CA THR A 9 -0.91 -10.41 -23.37
C THR A 9 -1.28 -9.59 -22.15
N SER A 10 -2.03 -8.49 -22.32
CA SER A 10 -3.48 -8.57 -22.19
C SER A 10 -3.85 -9.50 -21.03
N ILE A 11 -3.44 -9.15 -19.82
CA ILE A 11 -4.35 -9.29 -18.68
C ILE A 11 -5.26 -8.09 -18.74
N LEU A 12 -6.23 -8.17 -19.64
CA LEU A 12 -7.55 -7.65 -19.39
C LEU A 12 -8.17 -8.62 -18.36
N LEU A 13 -7.67 -8.62 -17.11
CA LEU A 13 -8.54 -9.02 -16.02
C LEU A 13 -9.45 -7.81 -15.87
N MET A 14 -10.69 -7.99 -16.31
CA MET A 14 -11.78 -7.20 -15.77
C MET A 14 -11.53 -7.06 -14.28
N SER A 15 -11.33 -5.82 -13.85
CA SER A 15 -11.52 -5.45 -12.47
C SER A 15 -12.89 -6.01 -12.05
N ALA A 16 -12.89 -7.16 -11.40
CA ALA A 16 -14.00 -7.58 -10.58
C ALA A 16 -13.95 -6.71 -9.34
N LEU A 17 -14.29 -5.42 -9.51
CA LEU A 17 -15.25 -4.87 -8.59
C LEU A 17 -16.39 -5.90 -8.57
N ALA A 18 -16.72 -6.40 -7.39
CA ALA A 18 -18.05 -6.92 -7.17
C ALA A 18 -19.04 -5.73 -7.29
N ALA A 19 -19.26 -5.27 -8.52
CA ALA A 19 -20.52 -4.72 -8.96
C ALA A 19 -21.28 -5.90 -9.55
N CYS A 20 -21.81 -6.76 -8.67
CA CYS A 20 -22.91 -7.61 -9.08
C CYS A 20 -24.10 -6.69 -9.33
N THR A 21 -24.38 -6.49 -10.61
CA THR A 21 -25.61 -5.94 -11.14
C THR A 21 -26.80 -6.75 -10.60
N SER A 22 -27.68 -6.12 -9.82
CA SER A 22 -29.08 -6.55 -9.76
C SER A 22 -29.90 -5.60 -10.61
N ASN A 23 -30.20 -6.05 -11.83
CA ASN A 23 -31.24 -5.48 -12.65
C ASN A 23 -32.58 -5.91 -12.03
N SER A 24 -33.24 -5.01 -11.28
CA SER A 24 -34.65 -5.20 -10.90
C SER A 24 -35.45 -4.04 -11.48
N SER A 25 -36.18 -4.37 -12.53
CA SER A 25 -37.25 -3.56 -13.11
C SER A 25 -38.18 -3.02 -12.02
N THR A 26 -38.44 -1.72 -12.12
CA THR A 26 -39.47 -0.93 -11.44
C THR A 26 -40.78 -1.70 -11.23
N THR A 27 -41.15 -1.87 -9.96
CA THR A 27 -42.54 -1.71 -9.50
C THR A 27 -42.49 -1.03 -8.12
N GLU A 28 -43.19 0.09 -8.00
CA GLU A 28 -43.35 0.88 -6.77
C GLU A 28 -44.01 0.06 -5.64
N GLN A 29 -43.49 0.17 -4.41
CA GLN A 29 -44.30 0.18 -3.18
C GLN A 29 -43.54 0.88 -2.04
N PRO A 30 -44.24 1.51 -1.06
CA PRO A 30 -43.74 2.67 -0.33
C PRO A 30 -42.96 2.34 0.94
N ALA A 31 -42.25 3.38 1.38
CA ALA A 31 -41.41 3.48 2.57
C ALA A 31 -42.00 2.81 3.82
N THR A 32 -41.14 2.04 4.50
CA THR A 32 -41.30 1.72 5.92
C THR A 32 -39.98 2.02 6.64
N THR A 33 -40.13 2.66 7.79
CA THR A 33 -39.12 3.19 8.72
C THR A 33 -38.11 2.12 9.15
N PRO A 34 -36.82 2.45 9.37
CA PRO A 34 -35.89 1.49 9.95
C PRO A 34 -36.18 1.35 11.45
N THR A 35 -36.70 0.19 11.85
CA THR A 35 -36.69 -0.25 13.25
C THR A 35 -35.30 -0.77 13.59
N THR A 36 -34.68 -0.11 14.57
CA THR A 36 -33.54 -0.59 15.34
C THR A 36 -33.91 -1.88 16.06
N GLU A 37 -33.17 -2.97 15.83
CA GLU A 37 -32.89 -4.01 16.82
C GLU A 37 -32.03 -5.11 16.15
N ASN A 38 -30.83 -5.33 16.68
CA ASN A 38 -30.32 -6.68 16.78
C ASN A 38 -29.77 -6.87 18.20
N THR A 39 -30.56 -7.58 18.99
CA THR A 39 -30.24 -8.07 20.32
C THR A 39 -29.79 -9.51 20.22
N GLY A 40 -28.83 -9.88 21.06
CA GLY A 40 -28.30 -11.24 21.15
C GLY A 40 -26.81 -11.20 21.45
N THR A 41 -26.27 -11.49 22.63
CA THR A 41 -26.75 -11.89 23.96
C THR A 41 -25.47 -11.98 24.78
N GLY A 42 -25.35 -11.28 25.91
CA GLY A 42 -24.17 -11.36 26.76
C GLY A 42 -24.19 -12.55 27.72
N ASN A 43 -23.04 -12.84 28.33
CA ASN A 43 -22.85 -13.09 29.77
C ASN A 43 -21.34 -13.38 30.07
N PRO A 44 -20.88 -13.36 31.34
CA PRO A 44 -20.91 -12.31 32.36
C PRO A 44 -19.51 -11.77 32.70
N ALA A 45 -19.54 -10.67 33.45
CA ALA A 45 -18.47 -10.06 34.23
C ALA A 45 -17.48 -11.01 34.91
N ALA A 46 -16.20 -10.70 34.78
CA ALA A 46 -15.17 -11.07 35.75
C ALA A 46 -14.71 -9.80 36.49
N THR A 47 -14.82 -9.88 37.80
CA THR A 47 -14.53 -8.84 38.79
C THR A 47 -13.04 -8.53 38.90
N ASN A 48 -12.73 -7.23 38.96
CA ASN A 48 -11.47 -6.66 39.41
C ASN A 48 -11.27 -6.86 40.92
N PRO A 49 -10.05 -7.14 41.40
CA PRO A 49 -9.61 -6.64 42.69
C PRO A 49 -8.38 -5.73 42.53
N GLU A 50 -8.62 -4.47 42.89
CA GLU A 50 -7.81 -3.59 43.74
C GLU A 50 -6.28 -3.48 43.56
N ALA A 51 -5.86 -2.22 43.53
CA ALA A 51 -4.51 -1.74 43.34
C ALA A 51 -3.55 -2.07 44.50
N THR A 52 -2.31 -2.40 44.15
CA THR A 52 -1.14 -2.20 45.01
C THR A 52 0.04 -1.73 44.17
N THR A 53 0.69 -0.65 44.57
CA THR A 53 1.94 -0.10 44.00
C THR A 53 2.90 0.20 45.16
N PRO A 54 4.23 0.30 44.96
CA PRO A 54 5.16 -0.54 44.20
C PRO A 54 6.28 -1.10 45.12
N THR A 55 7.12 -2.01 44.62
CA THR A 55 8.45 -2.24 45.21
C THR A 55 9.52 -2.20 44.12
N GLU A 56 10.55 -1.40 44.40
CA GLU A 56 11.71 -1.11 43.58
C GLU A 56 12.50 -2.36 43.16
N GLY A 57 13.14 -2.26 41.98
CA GLY A 57 14.43 -2.90 41.73
C GLY A 57 14.44 -3.97 40.65
N ALA A 58 14.63 -3.55 39.39
CA ALA A 58 15.66 -4.10 38.48
C ALA A 58 15.54 -3.41 37.12
N THR A 59 16.36 -2.39 36.89
CA THR A 59 16.69 -1.88 35.57
C THR A 59 17.43 -2.96 34.79
N SER A 60 16.68 -3.76 34.02
CA SER A 60 17.22 -4.56 32.93
C SER A 60 17.35 -3.66 31.71
N THR A 61 18.46 -2.93 31.62
CA THR A 61 18.84 -2.27 30.36
C THR A 61 19.46 -3.33 29.45
N ASP A 62 18.64 -3.85 28.53
CA ASP A 62 19.12 -4.56 27.35
C ASP A 62 19.93 -3.57 26.48
N PRO A 63 21.21 -3.82 26.15
CA PRO A 63 22.06 -2.90 25.40
C PRO A 63 21.84 -3.02 23.88
N ALA A 64 20.60 -3.24 23.44
CA ALA A 64 20.21 -2.94 22.06
C ALA A 64 20.15 -1.42 21.93
N SER A 65 21.29 -0.85 21.53
CA SER A 65 21.54 0.57 21.31
C SER A 65 20.31 1.33 20.82
N THR A 66 19.73 2.16 21.68
CA THR A 66 18.70 3.11 21.27
C THR A 66 19.38 4.15 20.36
N GLU A 67 19.40 3.90 19.05
CA GLU A 67 19.89 4.87 18.07
C GLU A 67 19.13 6.19 18.25
N SER A 68 19.84 7.31 18.25
CA SER A 68 19.21 8.61 18.41
C SER A 68 18.25 8.91 17.24
N ALA A 69 17.23 9.73 17.49
CA ALA A 69 16.27 10.14 16.45
C ALA A 69 16.98 10.73 15.21
N SER A 70 18.07 11.47 15.42
CA SER A 70 18.91 12.04 14.36
C SER A 70 19.64 10.97 13.55
N ALA A 71 20.24 9.97 14.19
CA ALA A 71 20.92 8.87 13.50
C ALA A 71 19.95 8.06 12.63
N GLN A 72 18.79 7.73 13.18
CA GLN A 72 17.73 7.05 12.43
C GLN A 72 17.20 7.92 11.27
N ASN A 73 17.05 9.24 11.42
CA ASN A 73 16.67 10.11 10.30
C ASN A 73 17.74 10.13 9.21
N ALA A 74 19.02 10.21 9.59
CA ALA A 74 20.12 10.13 8.64
C ALA A 74 20.11 8.78 7.88
N LYS A 75 19.77 7.68 8.56
CA LYS A 75 19.58 6.37 7.93
C LYS A 75 18.43 6.36 6.93
N ILE A 76 17.25 6.90 7.29
CA ILE A 76 16.11 7.00 6.36
C ILE A 76 16.48 7.87 5.14
N VAL A 77 17.13 9.01 5.35
CA VAL A 77 17.62 9.87 4.25
C VAL A 77 18.59 9.10 3.34
N ALA A 78 19.52 8.35 3.92
CA ALA A 78 20.46 7.54 3.15
C ALA A 78 19.74 6.46 2.32
N ASN A 79 18.77 5.76 2.92
CA ASN A 79 17.97 4.75 2.23
C ASN A 79 17.16 5.35 1.08
N LYS A 80 16.45 6.45 1.32
CA LYS A 80 15.73 7.20 0.28
C LYS A 80 16.66 7.64 -0.84
N LYS A 81 17.88 8.07 -0.52
CA LYS A 81 18.86 8.49 -1.53
C LYS A 81 19.31 7.33 -2.42
N VAL A 82 19.51 6.14 -1.87
CA VAL A 82 19.83 4.92 -2.66
C VAL A 82 18.70 4.64 -3.65
N VAL A 83 17.45 4.61 -3.18
CA VAL A 83 16.27 4.35 -4.03
C VAL A 83 16.08 5.45 -5.08
N ALA A 84 16.11 6.72 -4.68
CA ALA A 84 15.98 7.85 -5.61
C ALA A 84 17.06 7.82 -6.70
N SER A 85 18.30 7.49 -6.33
CA SER A 85 19.39 7.38 -7.29
C SER A 85 19.18 6.20 -8.24
N MET A 86 18.67 5.07 -7.78
CA MET A 86 18.32 3.92 -8.64
C MET A 86 17.24 4.30 -9.68
N TYR A 87 16.17 5.01 -9.28
CA TYR A 87 15.16 5.50 -10.22
C TYR A 87 15.77 6.44 -11.26
N GLN A 88 16.66 7.34 -10.86
CA GLN A 88 17.25 8.29 -11.79
C GLN A 88 18.29 7.65 -12.72
N ASP A 89 19.21 6.86 -12.19
CA ASP A 89 20.30 6.31 -12.97
C ASP A 89 19.84 5.16 -13.86
N VAL A 90 19.07 4.21 -13.29
CA VAL A 90 18.67 2.97 -13.95
C VAL A 90 17.38 3.18 -14.75
N LEU A 91 16.30 3.60 -14.10
CA LEU A 91 14.97 3.62 -14.73
C LEU A 91 14.77 4.79 -15.68
N ASN A 92 15.18 6.01 -15.31
CA ASN A 92 15.05 7.21 -16.15
C ASN A 92 16.30 7.49 -16.99
N GLY A 93 17.48 7.15 -16.47
CA GLY A 93 18.77 7.31 -17.14
C GLY A 93 19.12 6.15 -18.06
N HIS A 94 18.31 5.09 -18.05
CA HIS A 94 18.43 3.90 -18.92
C HIS A 94 19.76 3.15 -18.78
N GLN A 95 20.44 3.27 -17.63
CA GLN A 95 21.74 2.64 -17.35
C GLN A 95 21.55 1.34 -16.54
N ALA A 96 21.10 0.28 -17.20
CA ALA A 96 20.89 -1.02 -16.56
C ALA A 96 22.17 -1.63 -15.95
N ASP A 97 23.35 -1.25 -16.44
CA ASP A 97 24.64 -1.64 -15.90
C ASP A 97 24.91 -1.09 -14.48
N LYS A 98 24.25 0.01 -14.09
CA LYS A 98 24.37 0.58 -12.74
C LYS A 98 23.60 -0.18 -11.66
N ILE A 99 22.83 -1.21 -12.00
CA ILE A 99 22.09 -2.01 -11.01
C ILE A 99 23.01 -2.59 -9.92
N ASP A 100 24.26 -2.95 -10.26
CA ASP A 100 25.26 -3.42 -9.29
C ASP A 100 25.62 -2.40 -8.21
N MET A 101 25.39 -1.11 -8.48
CA MET A 101 25.61 -0.04 -7.50
C MET A 101 24.49 0.02 -6.45
N TYR A 102 23.29 -0.47 -6.75
CA TYR A 102 22.11 -0.28 -5.91
C TYR A 102 21.61 -1.55 -5.26
N LEU A 103 21.64 -2.69 -5.95
CA LEU A 103 21.09 -3.94 -5.45
C LEU A 103 22.15 -4.79 -4.75
N ALA A 104 21.73 -5.51 -3.70
CA ALA A 104 22.53 -6.55 -3.06
C ALA A 104 22.59 -7.82 -3.92
N ASP A 105 23.56 -8.69 -3.65
CA ASP A 105 23.71 -9.95 -4.38
C ASP A 105 22.54 -10.92 -4.12
N ASP A 106 21.97 -10.87 -2.91
CA ASP A 106 20.82 -11.67 -2.46
C ASP A 106 19.47 -10.95 -2.63
N TYR A 107 19.40 -9.97 -3.54
CA TYR A 107 18.19 -9.20 -3.84
C TYR A 107 16.98 -10.10 -4.12
N LYS A 108 15.90 -9.85 -3.37
CA LYS A 108 14.61 -10.50 -3.52
C LYS A 108 13.63 -9.62 -4.29
N GLU A 109 12.88 -10.26 -5.18
CA GLU A 109 11.92 -9.62 -6.07
C GLU A 109 10.56 -10.24 -5.84
N HIS A 110 9.55 -9.40 -5.63
CA HIS A 110 8.16 -9.81 -5.46
C HIS A 110 7.28 -9.40 -6.64
N ASP A 111 7.77 -8.58 -7.60
CA ASP A 111 7.06 -8.33 -8.86
C ASP A 111 6.81 -9.68 -9.56
N PRO A 112 5.54 -10.06 -9.79
CA PRO A 112 5.21 -11.38 -10.31
C PRO A 112 5.72 -11.62 -11.74
N MET A 113 6.11 -10.58 -12.47
CA MET A 113 6.60 -10.64 -13.85
C MET A 113 8.12 -10.75 -13.96
N ILE A 114 8.85 -10.56 -12.86
CA ILE A 114 10.31 -10.53 -12.84
C ILE A 114 10.83 -11.71 -12.02
N ALA A 115 11.87 -12.39 -12.49
CA ALA A 115 12.54 -13.43 -11.70
C ALA A 115 13.36 -12.79 -10.57
N THR A 116 13.46 -13.48 -9.44
CA THR A 116 14.26 -13.02 -8.31
C THR A 116 15.76 -13.10 -8.57
N GLY A 117 16.53 -12.30 -7.83
CA GLY A 117 17.97 -12.15 -7.96
C GLY A 117 18.39 -10.96 -8.82
N LYS A 118 19.50 -10.33 -8.41
CA LYS A 118 20.06 -9.13 -9.06
C LYS A 118 20.29 -9.29 -10.58
N GLU A 119 20.87 -10.42 -11.00
CA GLU A 119 21.15 -10.67 -12.42
C GLU A 119 19.88 -10.84 -13.25
N ALA A 120 18.83 -11.43 -12.67
CA ALA A 120 17.55 -11.58 -13.33
C ALA A 120 16.87 -10.22 -13.52
N PHE A 121 16.84 -9.40 -12.46
CA PHE A 121 16.35 -8.02 -12.53
C PHE A 121 17.12 -7.19 -13.56
N LYS A 122 18.47 -7.25 -13.54
CA LYS A 122 19.34 -6.56 -14.50
C LYS A 122 19.05 -6.94 -15.95
N THR A 123 18.88 -8.24 -16.21
CA THR A 123 18.55 -8.76 -17.54
C THR A 123 17.17 -8.28 -18.01
N TYR A 124 16.19 -8.29 -17.10
CA TYR A 124 14.84 -7.80 -17.38
C TYR A 124 14.85 -6.31 -17.74
N ILE A 125 15.44 -5.46 -16.88
CA ILE A 125 15.49 -4.01 -17.08
C ILE A 125 16.22 -3.62 -18.37
N ALA A 126 17.37 -4.26 -18.66
CA ALA A 126 18.10 -4.01 -19.90
C ALA A 126 17.26 -4.35 -21.15
N SER A 127 16.51 -5.45 -21.10
CA SER A 127 15.62 -5.86 -22.19
C SER A 127 14.42 -4.93 -22.33
N PHE A 128 13.84 -4.52 -21.21
CA PHE A 128 12.67 -3.64 -21.15
C PHE A 128 12.97 -2.24 -21.69
N ILE A 129 14.07 -1.62 -21.24
CA ILE A 129 14.52 -0.30 -21.72
C ILE A 129 14.80 -0.35 -23.22
N LYS A 130 15.47 -1.41 -23.70
CA LYS A 130 15.73 -1.58 -25.14
C LYS A 130 14.45 -1.65 -25.98
N ALA A 131 13.39 -2.25 -25.43
CA ALA A 131 12.09 -2.34 -26.08
C ALA A 131 11.27 -1.04 -25.97
N ASN A 132 11.51 -0.23 -24.94
CA ASN A 132 10.77 0.99 -24.61
C ASN A 132 11.77 2.17 -24.43
N PRO A 133 12.37 2.68 -25.52
CA PRO A 133 13.43 3.69 -25.43
C PRO A 133 12.96 5.05 -24.91
N ASP A 134 11.65 5.28 -24.87
CA ASP A 134 11.04 6.49 -24.28
C ASP A 134 10.44 6.24 -22.89
N TYR A 135 10.72 5.08 -22.29
CA TYR A 135 10.23 4.74 -20.96
C TYR A 135 10.66 5.77 -19.93
N LYS A 136 9.72 6.18 -19.08
CA LYS A 136 9.95 7.15 -18.03
C LYS A 136 9.10 6.85 -16.82
N VAL A 137 9.67 7.11 -15.65
CA VAL A 137 8.97 7.05 -14.37
C VAL A 137 8.81 8.46 -13.81
N ASN A 138 7.55 8.86 -13.59
CA ASN A 138 7.22 10.09 -12.88
C ASN A 138 7.01 9.79 -11.39
N VAL A 139 8.04 10.03 -10.57
CA VAL A 139 7.95 9.89 -9.11
C VAL A 139 7.14 11.05 -8.54
N LYS A 140 6.10 10.72 -7.78
CA LYS A 140 5.18 11.68 -7.14
C LYS A 140 5.41 11.86 -5.65
N GLY A 141 6.02 10.87 -5.03
CA GLY A 141 6.30 10.92 -3.61
C GLY A 141 7.18 9.78 -3.15
N MET A 142 7.89 10.01 -2.05
CA MET A 142 8.68 9.00 -1.36
C MET A 142 8.56 9.18 0.16
N ILE A 143 8.21 8.11 0.85
CA ILE A 143 8.21 8.03 2.32
C ILE A 143 9.13 6.90 2.78
N GLY A 144 9.72 7.02 3.96
CA GLY A 144 10.63 6.03 4.50
C GLY A 144 10.49 5.88 6.01
N GLN A 145 10.60 4.64 6.46
CA GLN A 145 10.53 4.28 7.88
C GLN A 145 11.48 3.13 8.13
N ASN A 146 12.35 3.26 9.13
CA ASN A 146 13.38 2.28 9.44
C ASN A 146 14.25 1.95 8.21
N ASP A 147 14.19 0.71 7.73
CA ASP A 147 14.86 0.17 6.55
C ASP A 147 13.99 0.18 5.29
N LEU A 148 12.72 0.56 5.37
CA LEU A 148 11.78 0.59 4.25
C LEU A 148 11.69 1.97 3.60
N VAL A 149 11.54 1.98 2.27
CA VAL A 149 11.25 3.16 1.46
C VAL A 149 10.12 2.82 0.49
N ALA A 150 9.02 3.56 0.55
CA ALA A 150 7.92 3.44 -0.40
C ALA A 150 7.94 4.59 -1.41
N VAL A 151 7.73 4.27 -2.70
CA VAL A 151 7.77 5.21 -3.82
C VAL A 151 6.45 5.19 -4.56
N MET A 152 5.74 6.31 -4.54
CA MET A 152 4.52 6.54 -5.28
C MET A 152 4.89 7.11 -6.65
N ASN A 153 4.54 6.41 -7.73
CA ASN A 153 5.01 6.79 -9.06
C ASN A 153 4.05 6.41 -10.19
N TYR A 154 4.27 7.05 -11.35
CA TYR A 154 3.59 6.76 -12.59
C TYR A 154 4.59 6.33 -13.67
N PRO A 155 4.81 5.03 -13.90
CA PRO A 155 5.59 4.54 -15.02
C PRO A 155 4.80 4.71 -16.33
N MET A 156 5.50 5.10 -17.40
CA MET A 156 4.97 5.32 -18.74
C MET A 156 5.92 4.70 -19.75
N ALA A 157 5.43 3.81 -20.62
CA ALA A 157 6.23 3.16 -21.66
C ALA A 157 6.74 4.13 -22.74
N ASN A 158 5.99 5.21 -22.98
CA ASN A 158 6.30 6.28 -23.94
C ASN A 158 5.44 7.52 -23.61
N PRO A 159 5.65 8.68 -24.27
CA PRO A 159 4.94 9.93 -23.94
C PRO A 159 3.41 9.90 -24.17
N ASP A 160 2.92 8.98 -25.01
CA ASP A 160 1.50 8.83 -25.31
C ASP A 160 0.83 7.76 -24.41
N ASP A 161 1.61 7.08 -23.56
CA ASP A 161 1.09 6.13 -22.58
C ASP A 161 0.38 6.89 -21.45
N PRO A 162 -0.93 6.63 -21.19
CA PRO A 162 -1.62 7.22 -20.05
C PRO A 162 -0.98 6.87 -18.70
N GLY A 163 -0.10 5.86 -18.68
CA GLY A 163 0.67 5.43 -17.54
C GLY A 163 -0.10 4.50 -16.62
N GLN A 164 0.62 3.95 -15.65
CA GLN A 164 0.06 3.16 -14.56
C GLN A 164 0.24 3.93 -13.25
N ALA A 165 -0.59 3.67 -12.24
CA ALA A 165 -0.28 4.08 -10.88
C ALA A 165 0.46 2.92 -10.22
N ALA A 166 1.62 3.18 -9.63
CA ALA A 166 2.43 2.18 -8.96
C ALA A 166 2.88 2.67 -7.58
N VAL A 167 2.89 1.74 -6.63
CA VAL A 167 3.64 1.86 -5.39
C VAL A 167 4.67 0.75 -5.36
N ASP A 168 5.93 1.15 -5.26
CA ASP A 168 7.05 0.26 -5.00
C ASP A 168 7.49 0.42 -3.54
N ILE A 169 7.78 -0.68 -2.85
CA ILE A 169 8.32 -0.69 -1.48
C ILE A 169 9.66 -1.42 -1.53
N PHE A 170 10.70 -0.77 -1.04
CA PHE A 170 12.06 -1.31 -1.01
C PHE A 170 12.53 -1.47 0.41
N ARG A 171 13.17 -2.60 0.72
CA ARG A 171 14.00 -2.76 1.91
C ARG A 171 15.44 -2.44 1.57
N VAL A 172 16.08 -1.62 2.41
CA VAL A 172 17.47 -1.19 2.24
C VAL A 172 18.31 -1.58 3.47
N THR A 173 19.36 -2.36 3.24
CA THR A 173 20.34 -2.78 4.25
C THR A 173 21.74 -2.45 3.74
N ASP A 174 22.59 -1.90 4.61
CA ASP A 174 23.99 -1.58 4.30
C ASP A 174 24.19 -0.77 3.00
N GLY A 175 23.26 0.14 2.73
CA GLY A 175 23.27 1.00 1.54
C GLY A 175 22.91 0.29 0.23
N LYS A 176 22.31 -0.90 0.30
CA LYS A 176 21.84 -1.70 -0.84
C LYS A 176 20.37 -2.05 -0.71
N ILE A 177 19.66 -2.08 -1.82
CA ILE A 177 18.31 -2.62 -1.93
C ILE A 177 18.42 -4.15 -1.87
N VAL A 178 17.78 -4.74 -0.86
CA VAL A 178 17.80 -6.20 -0.61
C VAL A 178 16.48 -6.88 -0.96
N GLU A 179 15.39 -6.12 -1.03
CA GLU A 179 14.05 -6.66 -1.27
C GLU A 179 13.14 -5.59 -1.87
N HIS A 180 12.25 -6.00 -2.77
CA HIS A 180 11.32 -5.11 -3.47
C HIS A 180 9.95 -5.77 -3.62
N TRP A 181 8.91 -5.00 -3.29
CA TRP A 181 7.52 -5.30 -3.57
C TRP A 181 6.92 -4.21 -4.43
N ASN A 182 5.97 -4.56 -5.30
CA ASN A 182 5.19 -3.57 -6.01
C ASN A 182 3.69 -3.88 -6.02
N THR A 183 2.90 -2.84 -6.23
CA THR A 183 1.49 -2.93 -6.54
C THR A 183 1.18 -1.93 -7.63
N VAL A 184 0.77 -2.46 -8.78
CA VAL A 184 0.56 -1.69 -10.01
C VAL A 184 -0.91 -1.76 -10.40
N GLN A 185 -1.54 -0.60 -10.49
CA GLN A 185 -2.89 -0.47 -11.01
C GLN A 185 -2.84 0.18 -12.39
N SER A 186 -3.26 -0.59 -13.40
CA SER A 186 -3.52 -0.02 -14.72
C SER A 186 -4.70 0.93 -14.66
N VAL A 187 -4.55 2.08 -15.31
CA VAL A 187 -5.55 3.13 -15.16
C VAL A 187 -6.49 3.11 -16.36
N THR A 188 -7.70 2.62 -16.13
CA THR A 188 -8.77 2.66 -17.14
C THR A 188 -9.58 3.94 -16.95
N GLY A 189 -9.32 4.98 -17.73
CA GLY A 189 -10.06 6.25 -17.64
C GLY A 189 -9.39 7.43 -18.33
N ALA A 190 -10.02 8.61 -18.26
CA ALA A 190 -9.44 9.85 -18.77
C ALA A 190 -8.18 10.24 -17.96
N SER A 191 -7.16 10.77 -18.64
CA SER A 191 -5.84 11.15 -18.07
C SER A 191 -5.90 12.00 -16.78
N SER A 192 -6.94 12.83 -16.61
CA SER A 192 -7.10 13.66 -15.41
C SER A 192 -7.47 12.88 -14.14
N MET A 193 -8.15 11.73 -14.27
CA MET A 193 -8.49 10.86 -13.14
C MET A 193 -7.27 10.07 -12.63
N ILE A 194 -6.26 9.93 -13.48
CA ILE A 194 -5.05 9.14 -13.24
C ILE A 194 -4.18 9.80 -12.18
N GLN A 195 -3.98 11.12 -12.29
CA GLN A 195 -3.07 11.89 -11.44
C GLN A 195 -3.51 11.98 -9.97
N ASN A 196 -4.74 11.60 -9.64
CA ASN A 196 -5.28 11.63 -8.28
C ASN A 196 -5.22 10.26 -7.58
N LEU A 197 -4.80 9.18 -8.27
CA LEU A 197 -4.73 7.84 -7.65
C LEU A 197 -3.63 7.70 -6.59
N LEU A 198 -2.67 8.63 -6.56
CA LEU A 198 -1.56 8.64 -5.62
C LEU A 198 -1.43 10.04 -5.00
N PRO A 199 -1.07 10.14 -3.72
CA PRO A 199 -0.74 11.43 -3.13
C PRO A 199 0.53 12.00 -3.76
N SER A 200 0.66 13.32 -3.69
CA SER A 200 1.95 13.97 -3.88
C SER A 200 2.67 14.06 -2.54
N ALA A 201 3.93 13.67 -2.50
CA ALA A 201 4.81 13.85 -1.35
C ALA A 201 6.16 14.41 -1.80
N SER A 202 7.10 14.58 -0.86
CA SER A 202 8.45 14.96 -1.27
C SER A 202 9.04 13.89 -2.20
N THR A 203 9.60 14.35 -3.32
CA THR A 203 10.38 13.52 -4.24
C THR A 203 11.88 13.60 -3.95
N THR A 204 12.28 14.43 -2.98
CA THR A 204 13.64 14.48 -2.46
C THR A 204 13.87 13.37 -1.44
N ALA A 205 15.13 13.04 -1.19
CA ALA A 205 15.51 12.05 -0.18
C ALA A 205 15.38 12.57 1.27
N ASP A 206 14.79 13.74 1.48
CA ASP A 206 14.63 14.32 2.80
C ASP A 206 13.56 13.58 3.60
N VAL A 207 13.65 13.70 4.93
CA VAL A 207 12.64 13.20 5.86
C VAL A 207 11.77 14.36 6.31
N ALA A 208 10.46 14.14 6.40
CA ALA A 208 9.53 15.11 6.94
C ALA A 208 10.00 15.63 8.32
N ALA A 209 9.82 16.93 8.57
CA ALA A 209 10.26 17.57 9.82
C ALA A 209 9.39 17.18 11.05
N THR A 210 8.36 16.37 10.85
CA THR A 210 7.44 15.90 11.89
C THR A 210 8.19 15.10 12.98
N ASP A 211 7.82 15.34 14.24
CA ASP A 211 8.41 14.63 15.37
C ASP A 211 8.18 13.11 15.27
N LYS A 212 9.19 12.31 15.61
CA LYS A 212 9.13 10.85 15.50
C LYS A 212 8.07 10.21 16.37
N ALA A 213 7.83 10.76 17.56
CA ALA A 213 6.77 10.26 18.43
C ALA A 213 5.41 10.48 17.77
N ILE A 214 5.23 11.58 17.02
CA ILE A 214 4.02 11.83 16.24
C ILE A 214 3.92 10.83 15.07
N VAL A 215 5.00 10.61 14.31
CA VAL A 215 5.00 9.61 13.22
C VAL A 215 4.67 8.21 13.75
N ALA A 216 5.26 7.81 14.89
CA ALA A 216 4.97 6.53 15.53
C ALA A 216 3.50 6.46 16.02
N SER A 217 2.98 7.56 16.58
CA SER A 217 1.57 7.66 16.98
C SER A 217 0.63 7.54 15.77
N ASN A 218 0.94 8.18 14.64
CA ASN A 218 0.17 8.08 13.40
C ASN A 218 0.17 6.63 12.88
N ALA A 219 1.34 5.98 12.86
CA ALA A 219 1.46 4.58 12.45
C ALA A 219 0.60 3.65 13.32
N GLN A 220 0.66 3.81 14.64
CA GLN A 220 -0.15 3.03 15.58
C GLN A 220 -1.65 3.31 15.41
N PHE A 221 -2.03 4.58 15.28
CA PHE A 221 -3.40 5.01 15.06
C PHE A 221 -4.01 4.36 13.80
N VAL A 222 -3.31 4.45 12.66
CA VAL A 222 -3.76 3.85 11.40
C VAL A 222 -3.73 2.32 11.46
N SER A 223 -2.73 1.71 12.11
CA SER A 223 -2.68 0.25 12.29
C SER A 223 -3.87 -0.27 13.10
N ASN A 224 -4.27 0.43 14.15
CA ASN A 224 -5.41 0.05 14.97
C ASN A 224 -6.72 0.16 14.17
N PHE A 225 -6.89 1.26 13.42
CA PHE A 225 -8.01 1.42 12.51
C PHE A 225 -8.05 0.31 11.47
N PHE A 226 -6.92 0.03 10.81
CA PHE A 226 -6.85 -0.98 9.75
C PHE A 226 -7.23 -2.36 10.29
N ASN A 227 -6.69 -2.74 11.45
CA ASN A 227 -7.01 -4.03 12.08
C ASN A 227 -8.50 -4.11 12.42
N SER A 228 -9.07 -3.12 13.10
CA SER A 228 -10.49 -3.22 13.47
C SER A 228 -11.42 -3.15 12.25
N PHE A 229 -11.16 -2.23 11.32
CA PHE A 229 -12.04 -2.01 10.18
C PHE A 229 -11.91 -3.11 9.11
N PHE A 230 -10.69 -3.42 8.66
CA PHE A 230 -10.46 -4.34 7.53
C PHE A 230 -10.23 -5.79 7.94
N VAL A 231 -9.61 -6.04 9.10
CA VAL A 231 -9.31 -7.42 9.55
C VAL A 231 -10.47 -7.99 10.39
N GLU A 232 -11.03 -7.20 11.29
CA GLU A 232 -12.14 -7.63 12.16
C GLU A 232 -13.53 -7.35 11.56
N HIS A 233 -13.58 -6.72 10.38
CA HIS A 233 -14.82 -6.28 9.70
C HIS A 233 -15.70 -5.36 10.56
N ASN A 234 -15.12 -4.64 11.53
CA ASN A 234 -15.83 -3.72 12.42
C ASN A 234 -15.96 -2.34 11.77
N THR A 235 -17.04 -2.13 11.01
CA THR A 235 -17.26 -0.84 10.33
C THR A 235 -17.54 0.32 11.27
N ASP A 236 -17.94 0.05 12.52
CA ASP A 236 -18.15 1.09 13.54
C ASP A 236 -16.82 1.74 13.97
N ALA A 237 -15.69 1.05 13.73
CA ALA A 237 -14.35 1.58 13.98
C ALA A 237 -14.00 2.84 13.17
N ALA A 238 -14.78 3.17 12.13
CA ALA A 238 -14.62 4.43 11.41
C ALA A 238 -15.13 5.64 12.21
N SER A 239 -16.08 5.44 13.14
CA SER A 239 -16.67 6.53 13.91
C SER A 239 -15.64 7.20 14.83
N GLY A 240 -15.44 8.52 14.67
CA GLY A 240 -14.46 9.29 15.43
C GLY A 240 -12.99 9.00 15.07
N VAL A 241 -12.75 8.21 14.02
CA VAL A 241 -11.41 7.87 13.51
C VAL A 241 -11.24 8.37 12.08
N VAL A 242 -12.29 8.26 11.26
CA VAL A 242 -12.33 8.75 9.88
C VAL A 242 -13.07 10.08 9.86
N SER A 243 -12.50 11.07 9.18
CA SER A 243 -13.11 12.40 9.10
C SER A 243 -14.47 12.35 8.38
N GLU A 244 -15.45 13.12 8.86
CA GLU A 244 -16.75 13.23 8.19
C GLU A 244 -16.59 13.70 6.73
N SER A 245 -15.58 14.54 6.49
CA SER A 245 -15.22 15.07 5.17
C SER A 245 -14.07 14.30 4.51
N LEU A 246 -13.91 13.00 4.79
CA LEU A 246 -12.88 12.15 4.19
C LEU A 246 -12.81 12.37 2.67
N VAL A 247 -11.64 12.77 2.18
CA VAL A 247 -11.35 12.76 0.74
C VAL A 247 -10.86 11.36 0.36
N GLN A 248 -11.48 10.74 -0.64
CA GLN A 248 -11.06 9.43 -1.11
C GLN A 248 -10.83 9.44 -2.61
N HIS A 249 -9.94 8.55 -3.07
CA HIS A 249 -9.49 8.56 -4.47
C HIS A 249 -9.94 7.34 -5.27
N ASN A 250 -10.89 6.57 -4.74
CA ASN A 250 -11.60 5.55 -5.51
C ASN A 250 -12.63 6.24 -6.41
N VAL A 251 -12.35 6.22 -7.72
CA VAL A 251 -13.13 6.90 -8.76
C VAL A 251 -14.62 6.51 -8.83
N LYS A 252 -15.03 5.44 -8.15
CA LYS A 252 -16.42 4.95 -8.11
C LYS A 252 -17.13 5.24 -6.80
N MET A 253 -16.41 5.75 -5.80
CA MET A 253 -16.94 6.08 -4.49
C MET A 253 -17.02 7.59 -4.35
N LYS A 254 -17.96 8.07 -3.54
CA LYS A 254 -18.04 9.48 -3.16
C LYS A 254 -17.19 9.72 -1.90
N ASP A 255 -16.79 10.96 -1.70
CA ASP A 255 -16.15 11.42 -0.48
C ASP A 255 -17.07 11.33 0.74
N GLY A 256 -16.45 11.28 1.92
CA GLY A 256 -17.09 11.20 3.22
C GLY A 256 -17.07 9.79 3.85
N ILE A 257 -17.30 9.76 5.17
CA ILE A 257 -17.32 8.53 5.97
C ILE A 257 -18.47 7.59 5.60
N GLU A 258 -19.68 8.12 5.32
CA GLU A 258 -20.86 7.29 5.04
C GLU A 258 -20.70 6.44 3.77
N PRO A 259 -20.27 6.99 2.61
CA PRO A 259 -19.96 6.17 1.43
C PRO A 259 -18.91 5.09 1.69
N LEU A 260 -17.86 5.41 2.46
CA LEU A 260 -16.83 4.45 2.84
C LEU A 260 -17.41 3.27 3.63
N VAL A 261 -18.12 3.57 4.72
CA VAL A 261 -18.71 2.57 5.61
C VAL A 261 -19.71 1.70 4.86
N ASN A 262 -20.63 2.31 4.11
CA ASN A 262 -21.64 1.57 3.35
C ASN A 262 -21.03 0.64 2.31
N ASN A 263 -19.97 1.09 1.62
CA ASN A 263 -19.28 0.27 0.63
C ASN A 263 -18.59 -0.95 1.26
N TYR A 264 -17.86 -0.78 2.35
CA TYR A 264 -17.17 -1.91 3.00
C TYR A 264 -18.11 -2.82 3.78
N LEU A 265 -19.16 -2.29 4.42
CA LEU A 265 -20.19 -3.09 5.06
C LEU A 265 -20.88 -4.05 4.06
N ALA A 266 -21.18 -3.57 2.86
CA ALA A 266 -21.73 -4.40 1.80
C ALA A 266 -20.74 -5.49 1.35
N GLN A 267 -19.46 -5.16 1.21
CA GLN A 267 -18.41 -6.11 0.83
C GLN A 267 -18.19 -7.21 1.88
N PHE A 268 -18.11 -6.85 3.16
CA PHE A 268 -17.93 -7.81 4.26
C PHE A 268 -19.15 -8.72 4.41
N ARG A 269 -20.37 -8.22 4.21
CA ARG A 269 -21.59 -9.05 4.18
C ARG A 269 -21.60 -10.02 2.99
N ALA A 270 -21.08 -9.60 1.84
CA ALA A 270 -21.00 -10.44 0.65
C ALA A 270 -19.87 -11.48 0.74
N ASN A 271 -18.81 -11.20 1.50
CA ASN A 271 -17.63 -12.05 1.64
C ASN A 271 -17.27 -12.18 3.13
N PRO A 272 -18.08 -12.87 3.95
CA PRO A 272 -17.87 -12.93 5.40
C PRO A 272 -16.54 -13.57 5.80
N ASP A 273 -16.00 -14.44 4.95
CA ASP A 273 -14.72 -15.12 5.14
C ASP A 273 -13.53 -14.36 4.51
N SER A 274 -13.73 -13.09 4.13
CA SER A 274 -12.63 -12.27 3.61
C SER A 274 -11.56 -12.06 4.67
N THR A 275 -10.31 -11.90 4.22
CA THR A 275 -9.15 -11.67 5.08
C THR A 275 -8.33 -10.52 4.53
N ALA A 276 -7.70 -9.78 5.44
CA ALA A 276 -6.68 -8.79 5.14
C ALA A 276 -5.45 -9.08 6.00
N THR A 277 -4.30 -9.30 5.37
CA THR A 277 -3.03 -9.56 6.07
C THR A 277 -2.04 -8.46 5.72
N VAL A 278 -1.56 -7.72 6.73
CA VAL A 278 -0.54 -6.69 6.53
C VAL A 278 0.79 -7.34 6.14
N VAL A 279 1.41 -6.82 5.09
CA VAL A 279 2.70 -7.29 4.55
C VAL A 279 3.78 -6.27 4.91
N ASN A 280 3.56 -5.01 4.53
CA ASN A 280 4.47 -3.90 4.81
C ASN A 280 3.69 -2.69 5.33
N MET A 281 4.34 -1.89 6.18
CA MET A 281 3.84 -0.60 6.63
C MET A 281 4.99 0.41 6.60
N VAL A 282 4.73 1.61 6.07
CA VAL A 282 5.71 2.70 6.04
C VAL A 282 5.00 3.99 6.46
N ALA A 283 5.50 4.65 7.50
CA ALA A 283 4.97 5.92 7.97
C ALA A 283 6.04 7.03 7.96
N GLU A 284 5.67 8.19 7.45
CA GLU A 284 6.49 9.40 7.52
C GLU A 284 5.62 10.65 7.48
N GLY A 285 5.92 11.61 8.34
CA GLY A 285 5.12 12.82 8.44
C GLY A 285 3.71 12.52 8.93
N ASP A 286 2.73 12.96 8.15
CA ASP A 286 1.30 12.70 8.34
C ASP A 286 0.79 11.50 7.52
N MET A 287 1.65 10.83 6.74
CA MET A 287 1.24 9.71 5.91
C MET A 287 1.59 8.37 6.54
N VAL A 288 0.67 7.41 6.37
CA VAL A 288 0.88 5.99 6.67
C VAL A 288 0.45 5.16 5.46
N LEU A 289 1.34 4.32 4.96
CA LEU A 289 1.09 3.40 3.86
C LEU A 289 1.07 1.97 4.39
N ILE A 290 0.07 1.19 3.99
CA ILE A 290 -0.05 -0.25 4.29
C ILE A 290 -0.16 -1.01 2.98
N GLN A 291 0.77 -1.95 2.75
CA GLN A 291 0.58 -3.03 1.79
C GLN A 291 -0.04 -4.22 2.51
N SER A 292 -1.06 -4.82 1.91
CA SER A 292 -1.74 -5.99 2.45
C SER A 292 -2.07 -7.01 1.37
N GLN A 293 -2.09 -8.28 1.75
CA GLN A 293 -2.77 -9.33 0.97
C GLN A 293 -4.23 -9.36 1.40
N MET A 294 -5.15 -9.10 0.47
CA MET A 294 -6.59 -9.22 0.71
C MET A 294 -7.19 -10.37 -0.09
N LYS A 295 -7.98 -11.23 0.55
CA LYS A 295 -8.67 -12.36 -0.09
C LYS A 295 -10.15 -12.32 0.22
N LYS A 296 -11.01 -12.69 -0.72
CA LYS A 296 -12.47 -12.80 -0.49
C LYS A 296 -12.87 -14.04 0.31
N ASN A 297 -12.07 -15.10 0.22
CA ASN A 297 -12.24 -16.36 0.94
C ASN A 297 -10.95 -17.21 0.80
N ALA A 298 -10.97 -18.44 1.31
CA ALA A 298 -9.81 -19.34 1.27
C ALA A 298 -9.33 -19.71 -0.15
N ASP A 299 -10.26 -19.83 -1.11
CA ASP A 299 -9.99 -20.28 -2.49
C ASP A 299 -9.58 -19.14 -3.44
N ASP A 300 -9.79 -17.88 -3.03
CA ASP A 300 -9.33 -16.71 -3.76
C ASP A 300 -7.79 -16.65 -3.77
N ALA A 301 -7.16 -16.31 -4.89
CA ALA A 301 -5.72 -16.03 -4.93
C ALA A 301 -5.38 -14.74 -4.17
N GLY A 302 -6.36 -13.83 -4.09
CA GLY A 302 -6.26 -12.55 -3.42
C GLY A 302 -5.69 -11.44 -4.29
N GLN A 303 -5.50 -10.29 -3.67
CA GLN A 303 -4.98 -9.07 -4.25
C GLN A 303 -3.86 -8.52 -3.36
N SER A 304 -2.83 -7.94 -3.98
CA SER A 304 -1.97 -6.99 -3.29
C SER A 304 -2.68 -5.63 -3.28
N VAL A 305 -2.99 -5.14 -2.09
CA VAL A 305 -3.68 -3.87 -1.89
C VAL A 305 -2.76 -2.93 -1.12
N VAL A 306 -2.48 -1.78 -1.72
CA VAL A 306 -1.79 -0.68 -1.04
C VAL A 306 -2.82 0.38 -0.68
N GLN A 307 -2.90 0.72 0.60
CA GLN A 307 -3.70 1.82 1.10
C GLN A 307 -2.78 2.88 1.70
N ILE A 308 -3.05 4.14 1.38
CA ILE A 308 -2.29 5.29 1.88
C ILE A 308 -3.26 6.19 2.62
N PHE A 309 -2.92 6.52 3.86
CA PHE A 309 -3.74 7.32 4.76
C PHE A 309 -3.00 8.61 5.08
N ARG A 310 -3.68 9.74 5.02
CA ARG A 310 -3.18 11.00 5.59
C ARG A 310 -3.93 11.28 6.89
N VAL A 311 -3.16 11.46 7.95
CA VAL A 311 -3.65 11.74 9.31
C VAL A 311 -3.62 13.25 9.55
N GLU A 312 -4.76 13.83 9.86
CA GLU A 312 -4.88 15.25 10.19
C GLU A 312 -5.85 15.41 11.36
N ASN A 313 -5.50 16.25 12.35
CA ASN A 313 -6.35 16.49 13.52
C ASN A 313 -6.78 15.21 14.27
N ASN A 314 -5.90 14.19 14.32
CA ASN A 314 -6.16 12.86 14.89
C ASN A 314 -7.29 12.07 14.18
N GLU A 315 -7.57 12.40 12.93
CA GLU A 315 -8.49 11.66 12.06
C GLU A 315 -7.78 11.22 10.78
N ILE A 316 -8.30 10.19 10.13
CA ILE A 316 -7.98 9.88 8.73
C ILE A 316 -8.75 10.89 7.87
N ALA A 317 -8.04 11.88 7.35
CA ALA A 317 -8.60 12.95 6.54
C ALA A 317 -8.63 12.61 5.04
N GLU A 318 -7.73 11.73 4.59
CA GLU A 318 -7.62 11.35 3.19
C GLU A 318 -7.14 9.92 3.01
N MET A 319 -7.67 9.22 2.00
CA MET A 319 -7.35 7.83 1.73
C MET A 319 -7.21 7.53 0.22
N TRP A 320 -6.06 6.97 -0.16
CA TRP A 320 -5.80 6.41 -1.49
C TRP A 320 -5.75 4.89 -1.43
N MET A 321 -6.06 4.23 -2.53
CA MET A 321 -5.97 2.78 -2.64
C MET A 321 -5.55 2.36 -4.05
N LEU A 322 -4.60 1.43 -4.12
CA LEU A 322 -4.25 0.67 -5.31
C LEU A 322 -4.48 -0.80 -5.04
N SER A 323 -4.96 -1.53 -6.06
CA SER A 323 -5.11 -2.97 -5.97
C SER A 323 -4.63 -3.64 -7.25
N GLN A 324 -3.96 -4.79 -7.08
CA GLN A 324 -3.49 -5.67 -8.13
C GLN A 324 -3.85 -7.11 -7.79
N ASP A 325 -4.53 -7.80 -8.71
CA ASP A 325 -4.81 -9.23 -8.56
C ASP A 325 -3.52 -10.05 -8.50
N VAL A 326 -3.45 -11.00 -7.57
CA VAL A 326 -2.36 -11.97 -7.51
C VAL A 326 -2.49 -12.90 -8.72
N PRO A 327 -1.51 -12.95 -9.63
CA PRO A 327 -1.63 -13.76 -10.82
C PRO A 327 -1.52 -15.25 -10.48
N ALA A 328 -2.18 -16.11 -11.25
CA ALA A 328 -2.13 -17.56 -11.07
C ALA A 328 -0.71 -18.16 -11.22
N LYS A 329 0.22 -17.39 -11.81
CA LYS A 329 1.63 -17.76 -11.97
C LYS A 329 2.51 -16.54 -11.74
N THR A 330 3.57 -16.73 -10.99
CA THR A 330 4.67 -15.77 -10.81
C THR A 330 5.93 -16.29 -11.48
N VAL A 331 6.79 -15.36 -11.91
CA VAL A 331 8.12 -15.68 -12.45
C VAL A 331 9.12 -15.83 -11.30
N ASN A 332 9.02 -15.01 -10.26
CA ASN A 332 9.78 -15.20 -9.02
C ASN A 332 9.18 -16.33 -8.15
N GLU A 333 10.01 -16.83 -7.23
CA GLU A 333 9.64 -17.84 -6.23
C GLU A 333 9.16 -17.25 -4.89
N ASN A 334 9.28 -15.94 -4.70
CA ASN A 334 8.92 -15.26 -3.44
C ASN A 334 7.41 -14.96 -3.33
N GLY A 335 6.69 -14.95 -4.46
CA GLY A 335 5.32 -14.43 -4.52
C GLY A 335 5.27 -12.90 -4.45
N MET A 336 4.07 -12.34 -4.32
CA MET A 336 3.88 -10.87 -4.23
C MET A 336 4.06 -10.31 -2.80
N PHE A 337 4.35 -11.15 -1.81
CA PHE A 337 4.32 -10.81 -0.38
C PHE A 337 5.54 -11.33 0.36
#